data_AF-A0A534GJ56-F1
#
_entry.id   AF-A0A534GJ56-F1
#
_cell.length_a   1.000
_cell.length_b   1.000
_cell.length_c   1.000
_cell.angle_alpha   90.00
_cell.angle_beta   90.00
_cell.angle_gamma   90.00
#
_symmetry.space_group_name_H-M   'P 1'
#
loop_
_entity.id
_entity.type
_entity.pdbx_description
1 polymer ?
#
loop_
_entity_poly.entity_id
_entity_poly.type
_entity_poly.pdbx_seq_one_letter_code
_entity_poly.pdbx_strand_id
1 'polypeptide(L)'
;MGIPLVQIYRVGRYIAARKLRGEKRYPLVLMLEPLFQCNLACSGCGKIDYPKEILQKRLSVEEALGAVDECGAPIVSIPGGEPLIHKEMPQIVAGIVARRKFVYLCTNAILLSRHIDDYRPSPYLTFSIHLDGNRERHDESVCQEGVFDKAVAAIELSRSRGFRVTINCTLFNGADPDEVAEFFDTAMRLGIEGITVSPGYSYTHAPRQDVFLGRSASKRLFREIFRRGRARARGERWSLNHSGLFLDFLAGNQPYQCTPWSNPTYNIFGWQRPCYLLTDEGHAPSFRSLMDETDWQRYGVGRNPRCDNCMAHCGFEGTAVDDAFAHPLKALKVALRGPRLTGPMAPDLPVLHDGADRGGVAVPVTAIGRARAESDGARAGLR
;
A
#
# COMPACT_ATOMS: atom_id res chain seq x y z
N MET A 1 -7.71 2.63 17.60
CA MET A 1 -7.54 1.30 16.95
C MET A 1 -7.69 1.56 15.46
N GLY A 2 -6.70 1.21 14.64
CA GLY A 2 -6.67 1.60 13.22
C GLY A 2 -7.67 0.87 12.32
N ILE A 3 -8.18 -0.28 12.76
CA ILE A 3 -9.15 -1.10 12.01
C ILE A 3 -10.47 -1.14 12.80
N PRO A 4 -11.63 -0.86 12.16
CA PRO A 4 -12.93 -0.95 12.83
C PRO A 4 -13.27 -2.36 13.28
N LEU A 5 -13.99 -2.47 14.41
CA LEU A 5 -14.46 -3.76 14.94
C LEU A 5 -15.31 -4.56 13.94
N VAL A 6 -16.14 -3.88 13.15
CA VAL A 6 -16.96 -4.54 12.11
C VAL A 6 -16.09 -5.20 11.04
N GLN A 7 -14.96 -4.58 10.67
CA GLN A 7 -14.01 -5.13 9.72
C GLN A 7 -13.26 -6.31 10.34
N ILE A 8 -12.75 -6.16 11.57
CA ILE A 8 -12.08 -7.25 12.31
C ILE A 8 -12.99 -8.49 12.39
N TYR A 9 -14.25 -8.31 12.80
CA TYR A 9 -15.21 -9.40 12.93
C TYR A 9 -15.48 -10.09 11.58
N ARG A 10 -15.76 -9.32 10.52
CA ARG A 10 -16.11 -9.90 9.21
C ARG A 10 -14.94 -10.59 8.53
N VAL A 11 -13.77 -9.95 8.55
CA VAL A 11 -12.53 -10.53 8.01
C VAL A 11 -12.14 -11.76 8.82
N GLY A 12 -12.24 -11.71 10.15
CA GLY A 12 -11.99 -12.85 11.02
C GLY A 12 -12.93 -14.03 10.75
N ARG A 13 -14.23 -13.77 10.58
CA ARG A 13 -15.21 -14.80 10.20
C ARG A 13 -14.92 -15.40 8.81
N TYR A 14 -14.53 -14.57 7.85
CA TYR A 14 -14.13 -15.01 6.53
C TYR A 14 -12.92 -15.96 6.60
N ILE A 15 -11.85 -15.56 7.31
CA ILE A 15 -10.64 -16.38 7.48
C ILE A 15 -10.95 -17.70 8.16
N ALA A 16 -11.73 -17.67 9.26
CA ALA A 16 -12.14 -18.87 9.97
C ALA A 16 -12.87 -19.86 9.05
N ALA A 17 -13.80 -19.37 8.21
CA ALA A 17 -14.51 -20.21 7.25
C ALA A 17 -13.57 -20.85 6.21
N ARG A 18 -12.60 -20.08 5.68
CA ARG A 18 -11.60 -20.58 4.72
C ARG A 18 -10.72 -21.67 5.35
N LYS A 19 -10.24 -21.44 6.57
CA LYS A 19 -9.43 -22.41 7.32
C LYS A 19 -10.21 -23.68 7.65
N LEU A 20 -11.48 -23.57 8.05
CA LEU A 20 -12.35 -24.74 8.32
C LEU A 20 -12.58 -25.60 7.07
N ARG A 21 -12.54 -25.01 5.88
CA ARG A 21 -12.62 -25.74 4.59
C ARG A 21 -11.27 -26.31 4.14
N GLY A 22 -10.19 -26.10 4.91
CA GLY A 22 -8.85 -26.54 4.54
C GLY A 22 -8.23 -25.76 3.37
N GLU A 23 -8.77 -24.59 3.03
CA GLU A 23 -8.24 -23.77 1.93
C GLU A 23 -6.84 -23.24 2.32
N LYS A 24 -5.81 -23.68 1.58
CA LYS A 24 -4.40 -23.28 1.84
C LYS A 24 -4.05 -21.90 1.30
N ARG A 25 -4.75 -21.45 0.25
CA ARG A 25 -4.54 -20.15 -0.40
C ARG A 25 -5.89 -19.48 -0.54
N TYR A 26 -6.02 -18.27 -0.04
CA TYR A 26 -7.25 -17.50 -0.10
C TYR A 26 -6.93 -15.99 -0.06
N PRO A 27 -7.66 -15.16 -0.79
CA PRO A 27 -7.38 -13.73 -0.83
C PRO A 27 -7.96 -13.03 0.40
N LEU A 28 -7.23 -12.07 0.94
CA LEU A 28 -7.67 -11.17 2.01
C LEU A 28 -8.01 -9.78 1.45
N VAL A 29 -7.18 -9.30 0.53
CA VAL A 29 -7.32 -8.00 -0.12
C VAL A 29 -7.23 -8.21 -1.62
N LEU A 30 -8.12 -7.61 -2.41
CA LEU A 30 -7.92 -7.46 -3.84
C LEU A 30 -7.26 -6.11 -4.10
N MET A 31 -6.10 -6.07 -4.76
CA MET A 31 -5.58 -4.86 -5.39
C MET A 31 -6.26 -4.70 -6.74
N LEU A 32 -7.21 -3.78 -6.84
CA LEU A 32 -7.86 -3.45 -8.09
C LEU A 32 -7.22 -2.18 -8.66
N GLU A 33 -6.60 -2.26 -9.84
CA GLU A 33 -5.99 -1.12 -10.53
C GLU A 33 -6.79 -0.78 -11.81
N PRO A 34 -7.88 0.04 -11.73
CA PRO A 34 -8.71 0.36 -12.89
C PRO A 34 -8.01 1.20 -13.95
N LEU A 35 -6.90 1.84 -13.61
CA LEU A 35 -6.10 2.68 -14.49
C LEU A 35 -4.66 2.84 -13.96
N PHE A 36 -3.75 3.18 -14.87
CA PHE A 36 -2.37 3.57 -14.52
C PHE A 36 -2.09 5.06 -14.68
N GLN A 37 -2.92 5.82 -15.40
CA GLN A 37 -2.71 7.27 -15.51
C GLN A 37 -2.78 7.96 -14.14
N CYS A 38 -1.79 8.80 -13.87
CA CYS A 38 -1.69 9.64 -12.68
C CYS A 38 -1.46 11.11 -13.08
N ASN A 39 -1.77 12.02 -12.18
CA ASN A 39 -1.46 13.45 -12.26
C ASN A 39 -0.18 13.83 -11.49
N LEU A 40 0.59 12.84 -11.01
CA LEU A 40 1.89 12.99 -10.37
C LEU A 40 2.91 12.01 -10.98
N ALA A 41 4.20 12.34 -10.85
CA ALA A 41 5.33 11.52 -11.28
C ALA A 41 6.32 11.26 -10.12
N CYS A 42 5.84 10.57 -9.10
CA CYS A 42 6.57 10.34 -7.85
C CYS A 42 7.86 9.51 -8.08
N SER A 43 8.92 9.82 -7.34
CA SER A 43 10.24 9.20 -7.55
C SER A 43 10.27 7.69 -7.25
N GLY A 44 9.36 7.20 -6.42
CA GLY A 44 9.25 5.80 -6.02
C GLY A 44 8.20 4.98 -6.79
N CYS A 45 7.52 5.57 -7.79
CA CYS A 45 6.45 4.91 -8.53
C CYS A 45 6.93 4.45 -9.91
N GLY A 46 6.78 3.16 -10.23
CA GLY A 46 7.04 2.63 -11.58
C GLY A 46 5.78 2.47 -12.45
N LYS A 47 4.57 2.72 -11.90
CA LYS A 47 3.30 2.39 -12.58
C LYS A 47 2.93 3.35 -13.71
N ILE A 48 3.55 4.53 -13.78
CA ILE A 48 3.32 5.49 -14.87
C ILE A 48 4.31 5.31 -16.03
N ASP A 49 5.26 4.37 -15.92
CA ASP A 49 6.25 4.06 -16.94
C ASP A 49 5.66 3.15 -18.02
N TYR A 50 4.62 3.64 -18.69
CA TYR A 50 3.96 2.98 -19.81
C TYR A 50 3.70 3.97 -20.95
N PRO A 51 3.59 3.49 -22.20
CA PRO A 51 3.16 4.32 -23.32
C PRO A 51 1.80 4.97 -23.05
N LYS A 52 1.58 6.14 -23.63
CA LYS A 52 0.37 6.95 -23.44
C LYS A 52 -0.91 6.16 -23.71
N GLU A 53 -0.89 5.29 -24.71
CA GLU A 53 -2.02 4.45 -25.12
C GLU A 53 -2.43 3.48 -24.00
N ILE A 54 -1.46 2.96 -23.24
CA ILE A 54 -1.70 2.11 -22.07
C ILE A 54 -2.18 2.95 -20.89
N LEU A 55 -1.55 4.09 -20.63
CA LEU A 55 -1.95 4.98 -19.55
C LEU A 55 -3.40 5.46 -19.72
N GLN A 56 -3.89 5.60 -20.94
CA GLN A 56 -5.27 6.01 -21.24
C GLN A 56 -6.31 4.88 -21.07
N LYS A 57 -5.89 3.62 -20.94
CA LYS A 57 -6.82 2.50 -20.71
C LYS A 57 -7.51 2.62 -19.36
N ARG A 58 -8.76 2.17 -19.31
CA ARG A 58 -9.62 2.15 -18.12
C ARG A 58 -10.35 0.81 -18.09
N LEU A 59 -10.48 0.21 -16.91
CA LEU A 59 -11.44 -0.86 -16.71
C LEU A 59 -12.85 -0.27 -16.70
N SER A 60 -13.77 -0.89 -17.40
CA SER A 60 -15.20 -0.61 -17.23
C SER A 60 -15.67 -1.01 -15.83
N VAL A 61 -16.85 -0.49 -15.43
CA VAL A 61 -17.51 -0.89 -14.18
C VAL A 61 -17.74 -2.40 -14.13
N GLU A 62 -18.12 -3.01 -15.27
CA GLU A 62 -18.39 -4.44 -15.37
C GLU A 62 -17.12 -5.27 -15.15
N GLU A 63 -16.01 -4.93 -15.80
CA GLU A 63 -14.73 -5.63 -15.62
C GLU A 63 -14.24 -5.53 -14.18
N ALA A 64 -14.30 -4.33 -13.60
CA ALA A 64 -13.88 -4.08 -12.23
C ALA A 64 -14.72 -4.88 -11.22
N LEU A 65 -16.04 -4.87 -11.34
CA LEU A 65 -16.93 -5.60 -10.44
C LEU A 65 -16.90 -7.12 -10.69
N GLY A 66 -16.68 -7.55 -11.94
CA GLY A 66 -16.46 -8.94 -12.30
C GLY A 66 -15.23 -9.52 -11.59
N ALA A 67 -14.10 -8.81 -11.62
CA ALA A 67 -12.90 -9.21 -10.89
C ALA A 67 -13.10 -9.24 -9.37
N VAL A 68 -13.87 -8.28 -8.83
CA VAL A 68 -14.23 -8.24 -7.41
C VAL A 68 -15.04 -9.48 -7.01
N ASP A 69 -15.99 -9.90 -7.85
CA ASP A 69 -16.84 -11.06 -7.59
C ASP A 69 -16.05 -12.36 -7.75
N GLU A 70 -15.22 -12.47 -8.78
CA GLU A 70 -14.39 -13.64 -9.06
C GLU A 70 -13.38 -13.92 -7.92
N CYS A 71 -12.70 -12.88 -7.42
CA CYS A 71 -11.73 -13.03 -6.33
C CYS A 71 -12.38 -13.34 -4.98
N GLY A 72 -13.53 -12.73 -4.67
CA GLY A 72 -14.23 -13.01 -3.41
C GLY A 72 -13.51 -12.50 -2.14
N ALA A 73 -12.44 -11.70 -2.26
CA ALA A 73 -11.79 -11.07 -1.12
C ALA A 73 -12.76 -10.17 -0.32
N PRO A 74 -12.66 -10.11 1.03
CA PRO A 74 -13.48 -9.26 1.86
C PRO A 74 -13.09 -7.77 1.80
N ILE A 75 -11.87 -7.47 1.38
CA ILE A 75 -11.33 -6.11 1.25
C ILE A 75 -10.95 -5.89 -0.22
N VAL A 76 -11.25 -4.71 -0.74
CA VAL A 76 -10.77 -4.23 -2.03
C VAL A 76 -10.01 -2.94 -1.79
N SER A 77 -8.71 -2.97 -2.05
CA SER A 77 -7.93 -1.75 -2.16
C SER A 77 -7.99 -1.33 -3.62
N ILE A 78 -8.23 -0.06 -3.88
CA ILE A 78 -8.18 0.51 -5.23
C ILE A 78 -6.92 1.39 -5.31
N PRO A 79 -5.74 0.79 -5.50
CA PRO A 79 -4.55 1.50 -5.94
C PRO A 79 -4.63 1.76 -7.45
N GLY A 80 -3.62 2.43 -8.01
CA GLY A 80 -3.49 2.62 -9.45
C GLY A 80 -2.59 3.82 -9.72
N GLY A 81 -2.79 4.47 -10.86
CA GLY A 81 -2.36 5.86 -11.01
C GLY A 81 -3.10 6.76 -10.01
N GLU A 82 -3.95 7.66 -10.48
CA GLU A 82 -4.86 8.40 -9.58
C GLU A 82 -6.31 7.95 -9.83
N PRO A 83 -6.92 7.14 -8.93
CA PRO A 83 -8.30 6.66 -9.06
C PRO A 83 -9.32 7.73 -9.36
N LEU A 84 -9.16 8.95 -8.82
CA LEU A 84 -10.09 10.04 -9.05
C LEU A 84 -10.08 10.61 -10.49
N ILE A 85 -9.15 10.19 -11.35
CA ILE A 85 -9.19 10.50 -12.80
C ILE A 85 -10.24 9.63 -13.52
N HIS A 86 -10.60 8.47 -12.96
CA HIS A 86 -11.51 7.53 -13.59
C HIS A 86 -12.96 7.98 -13.41
N LYS A 87 -13.63 8.38 -14.51
CA LYS A 87 -15.00 8.94 -14.49
C LYS A 87 -16.03 8.01 -13.85
N GLU A 88 -15.88 6.71 -14.02
CA GLU A 88 -16.81 5.71 -13.44
C GLU A 88 -16.37 5.16 -12.08
N MET A 89 -15.34 5.75 -11.45
CA MET A 89 -14.88 5.32 -10.13
C MET A 89 -15.98 5.36 -9.05
N PRO A 90 -16.87 6.38 -9.01
CA PRO A 90 -17.99 6.37 -8.07
C PRO A 90 -18.89 5.14 -8.20
N GLN A 91 -19.16 4.69 -9.42
CA GLN A 91 -19.97 3.51 -9.73
C GLN A 91 -19.26 2.23 -9.31
N ILE A 92 -17.95 2.11 -9.58
CA ILE A 92 -17.12 0.98 -9.13
C ILE A 92 -17.17 0.88 -7.59
N VAL A 93 -16.89 1.98 -6.90
CA VAL A 93 -16.88 2.04 -5.43
C VAL A 93 -18.26 1.72 -4.85
N ALA A 94 -19.33 2.31 -5.40
CA ALA A 94 -20.69 2.01 -4.98
C ALA A 94 -21.04 0.53 -5.18
N GLY A 95 -20.65 -0.07 -6.31
CA GLY A 95 -20.84 -1.49 -6.60
C GLY A 95 -20.10 -2.43 -5.62
N ILE A 96 -18.89 -2.05 -5.18
CA ILE A 96 -18.12 -2.83 -4.20
C ILE A 96 -18.75 -2.68 -2.79
N VAL A 97 -19.17 -1.48 -2.41
CA VAL A 97 -19.86 -1.22 -1.14
C VAL A 97 -21.19 -1.99 -1.07
N ALA A 98 -21.94 -2.06 -2.18
CA ALA A 98 -23.18 -2.83 -2.26
C ALA A 98 -22.96 -4.34 -2.00
N ARG A 99 -21.80 -4.86 -2.40
CA ARG A 99 -21.34 -6.24 -2.08
C ARG A 99 -20.84 -6.40 -0.64
N ARG A 100 -20.92 -5.35 0.18
CA ARG A 100 -20.48 -5.30 1.58
C ARG A 100 -19.01 -5.64 1.78
N LYS A 101 -18.18 -5.32 0.79
CA LYS A 101 -16.71 -5.43 0.86
C LYS A 101 -16.13 -4.10 1.35
N PHE A 102 -15.05 -4.15 2.11
CA PHE A 102 -14.38 -2.95 2.61
C PHE A 102 -13.50 -2.35 1.51
N VAL A 103 -13.79 -1.13 1.10
CA VAL A 103 -13.07 -0.36 0.09
C VAL A 103 -12.07 0.56 0.76
N TYR A 104 -10.80 0.44 0.37
CA TYR A 104 -9.77 1.45 0.60
C TYR A 104 -9.50 2.12 -0.74
N LEU A 105 -10.07 3.33 -0.94
CA LEU A 105 -9.84 4.11 -2.14
C LEU A 105 -8.57 4.95 -1.95
N CYS A 106 -7.48 4.54 -2.59
CA CYS A 106 -6.20 5.21 -2.48
C CYS A 106 -6.16 6.45 -3.37
N THR A 107 -5.66 7.58 -2.87
CA THR A 107 -5.57 8.82 -3.67
C THR A 107 -4.41 9.70 -3.21
N ASN A 108 -3.81 10.46 -4.13
CA ASN A 108 -2.89 11.56 -3.81
C ASN A 108 -3.62 12.83 -3.36
N ALA A 109 -4.95 12.78 -3.25
CA ALA A 109 -5.83 13.82 -2.73
C ALA A 109 -5.98 15.10 -3.55
N ILE A 110 -5.16 15.34 -4.58
CA ILE A 110 -5.20 16.58 -5.38
C ILE A 110 -6.59 16.82 -5.99
N LEU A 111 -7.26 15.75 -6.42
CA LEU A 111 -8.57 15.82 -7.07
C LEU A 111 -9.74 15.60 -6.08
N LEU A 112 -9.46 15.26 -4.82
CA LEU A 112 -10.48 14.79 -3.89
C LEU A 112 -11.53 15.86 -3.59
N SER A 113 -11.14 17.13 -3.44
CA SER A 113 -12.09 18.22 -3.17
C SER A 113 -13.14 18.41 -4.27
N ARG A 114 -12.82 18.08 -5.52
CA ARG A 114 -13.74 18.19 -6.66
C ARG A 114 -14.68 16.99 -6.79
N HIS A 115 -14.24 15.83 -6.31
CA HIS A 115 -14.95 14.55 -6.47
C HIS A 115 -15.57 14.03 -5.18
N ILE A 116 -15.37 14.70 -4.04
CA ILE A 116 -15.85 14.21 -2.74
C ILE A 116 -17.38 13.99 -2.73
N ASP A 117 -18.12 14.83 -3.46
CA ASP A 117 -19.57 14.79 -3.59
C ASP A 117 -20.09 13.66 -4.50
N ASP A 118 -19.21 13.03 -5.27
CA ASP A 118 -19.54 11.84 -6.07
C ASP A 118 -19.65 10.58 -5.20
N TYR A 119 -19.14 10.62 -3.97
CA TYR A 119 -19.13 9.50 -3.03
C TYR A 119 -20.10 9.73 -1.87
N ARG A 120 -20.49 8.63 -1.20
CA ARG A 120 -21.32 8.67 0.01
C ARG A 120 -20.59 8.03 1.19
N PRO A 121 -20.60 8.66 2.38
CA PRO A 121 -20.05 8.03 3.58
C PRO A 121 -20.66 6.65 3.84
N SER A 122 -19.80 5.70 4.15
CA SER A 122 -20.19 4.32 4.38
C SER A 122 -19.22 3.67 5.36
N PRO A 123 -19.67 2.78 6.27
CA PRO A 123 -18.73 2.01 7.09
C PRO A 123 -17.81 1.11 6.25
N TYR A 124 -18.13 0.89 4.98
CA TYR A 124 -17.32 0.11 4.04
C TYR A 124 -16.42 0.96 3.14
N LEU A 125 -16.46 2.29 3.20
CA LEU A 125 -15.62 3.14 2.36
C LEU A 125 -14.66 3.95 3.23
N THR A 126 -13.37 3.77 2.99
CA THR A 126 -12.28 4.54 3.59
C THR A 126 -11.48 5.21 2.48
N PHE A 127 -11.28 6.52 2.58
CA PHE A 127 -10.26 7.20 1.77
C PHE A 127 -8.89 6.94 2.39
N SER A 128 -7.98 6.38 1.61
CA SER A 128 -6.59 6.13 2.00
C SER A 128 -5.70 7.15 1.31
N ILE A 129 -5.44 8.28 1.99
CA ILE A 129 -4.72 9.41 1.41
C ILE A 129 -3.21 9.16 1.50
N HIS A 130 -2.49 9.33 0.40
CA HIS A 130 -1.04 9.12 0.37
C HIS A 130 -0.32 10.30 1.02
N LEU A 131 0.48 10.03 2.05
CA LEU A 131 1.30 11.01 2.78
C LEU A 131 2.54 10.30 3.34
N ASP A 132 3.72 10.66 2.81
CA ASP A 132 5.00 9.95 3.04
C ASP A 132 5.95 10.65 4.01
N GLY A 133 5.43 11.55 4.84
CA GLY A 133 6.24 12.28 5.82
C GLY A 133 5.69 13.67 6.09
N ASN A 134 6.53 14.50 6.72
CA ASN A 134 6.27 15.92 6.86
C ASN A 134 6.16 16.61 5.48
N ARG A 135 5.82 17.90 5.49
CA ARG A 135 5.63 18.70 4.28
C ARG A 135 6.76 18.56 3.27
N GLU A 136 7.98 18.81 3.71
CA GLU A 136 9.18 18.79 2.86
C GLU A 136 9.41 17.40 2.27
N ARG A 137 9.34 16.36 3.10
CA ARG A 137 9.59 14.98 2.69
C ARG A 137 8.53 14.46 1.74
N HIS A 138 7.27 14.80 1.97
CA HIS A 138 6.17 14.36 1.12
C HIS A 138 6.22 15.06 -0.25
N ASP A 139 6.41 16.38 -0.27
CA ASP A 139 6.52 17.14 -1.52
C ASP A 139 7.75 16.70 -2.33
N GLU A 140 8.87 16.37 -1.66
CA GLU A 140 10.05 15.74 -2.29
C GLU A 140 9.69 14.36 -2.90
N SER A 141 8.99 13.49 -2.17
CA SER A 141 8.68 12.13 -2.64
C SER A 141 7.78 12.11 -3.88
N VAL A 142 6.88 13.09 -3.97
CA VAL A 142 5.95 13.25 -5.10
C VAL A 142 6.47 14.17 -6.20
N CYS A 143 7.68 14.70 -6.05
CA CYS A 143 8.34 15.61 -6.99
C CYS A 143 7.53 16.90 -7.28
N GLN A 144 6.73 17.37 -6.32
CA GLN A 144 5.87 18.55 -6.51
C GLN A 144 5.59 19.26 -5.18
N GLU A 145 5.86 20.56 -5.14
CA GLU A 145 5.59 21.41 -3.98
C GLU A 145 4.08 21.66 -3.76
N GLY A 146 3.69 21.75 -2.48
CA GLY A 146 2.33 22.07 -2.04
C GLY A 146 1.34 20.90 -2.13
N VAL A 147 1.80 19.67 -2.37
CA VAL A 147 0.92 18.49 -2.38
C VAL A 147 0.53 18.11 -0.96
N PHE A 148 1.44 18.27 0.01
CA PHE A 148 1.15 18.04 1.42
C PHE A 148 -0.05 18.85 1.93
N ASP A 149 -0.10 20.16 1.63
CA ASP A 149 -1.24 21.00 2.05
C ASP A 149 -2.55 20.56 1.44
N LYS A 150 -2.54 20.18 0.16
CA LYS A 150 -3.72 19.67 -0.53
C LYS A 150 -4.19 18.38 0.11
N ALA A 151 -3.28 17.48 0.48
CA ALA A 151 -3.60 16.25 1.18
C ALA A 151 -4.19 16.51 2.56
N VAL A 152 -3.62 17.44 3.35
CA VAL A 152 -4.16 17.83 4.66
C VAL A 152 -5.57 18.44 4.53
N ALA A 153 -5.75 19.39 3.62
CA ALA A 153 -7.07 20.00 3.38
C ALA A 153 -8.11 18.96 2.92
N ALA A 154 -7.69 17.99 2.10
CA ALA A 154 -8.54 16.90 1.67
C ALA A 154 -8.92 15.95 2.83
N ILE A 155 -7.99 15.65 3.75
CA ILE A 155 -8.28 14.88 4.98
C ILE A 155 -9.35 15.60 5.79
N GLU A 156 -9.18 16.89 6.06
CA GLU A 156 -10.13 17.70 6.83
C GLU A 156 -11.50 17.75 6.16
N LEU A 157 -11.53 17.97 4.84
CA LEU A 157 -12.77 17.97 4.05
C LEU A 157 -13.46 16.62 4.13
N SER A 158 -12.78 15.51 3.83
CA SER A 158 -13.36 14.17 3.88
C SER A 158 -13.94 13.84 5.25
N ARG A 159 -13.23 14.21 6.33
CA ARG A 159 -13.73 14.03 7.70
C ARG A 159 -14.96 14.90 7.99
N SER A 160 -14.97 16.15 7.56
CA SER A 160 -16.11 17.07 7.73
C SER A 160 -17.38 16.55 7.04
N ARG A 161 -17.22 15.80 5.94
CA ARG A 161 -18.31 15.13 5.22
C ARG A 161 -18.67 13.75 5.79
N GLY A 162 -18.06 13.33 6.90
CA GLY A 162 -18.36 12.06 7.58
C GLY A 162 -17.69 10.83 6.99
N PHE A 163 -16.73 10.99 6.06
CA PHE A 163 -15.99 9.85 5.55
C PHE A 163 -14.95 9.36 6.54
N ARG A 164 -14.67 8.06 6.45
CA ARG A 164 -13.55 7.42 7.12
C ARG A 164 -12.27 7.74 6.35
N VAL A 165 -11.22 8.11 7.06
CA VAL A 165 -9.94 8.51 6.46
C VAL A 165 -8.79 7.81 7.16
N THR A 166 -7.93 7.19 6.37
CA THR A 166 -6.61 6.68 6.79
C THR A 166 -5.54 7.32 5.92
N ILE A 167 -4.28 7.25 6.34
CA ILE A 167 -3.16 7.56 5.45
C ILE A 167 -2.40 6.31 5.05
N ASN A 168 -1.83 6.34 3.86
CA ASN A 168 -0.81 5.38 3.43
C ASN A 168 0.54 6.10 3.37
N CYS A 169 1.52 5.54 4.07
CA CYS A 169 2.84 6.14 4.26
C CYS A 169 3.92 5.14 3.88
N THR A 170 4.74 5.51 2.91
CA THR A 170 5.89 4.74 2.46
C THR A 170 7.18 5.34 3.00
N LEU A 171 7.94 4.56 3.76
CA LEU A 171 9.23 4.99 4.30
C LEU A 171 10.37 4.56 3.37
N PHE A 172 11.07 5.55 2.83
CA PHE A 172 12.24 5.38 1.97
C PHE A 172 13.55 5.49 2.75
N ASN A 173 14.66 5.19 2.07
CA ASN A 173 16.01 5.32 2.60
C ASN A 173 16.28 6.76 3.08
N GLY A 174 17.01 6.90 4.18
CA GLY A 174 17.26 8.17 4.84
C GLY A 174 16.08 8.73 5.65
N ALA A 175 14.99 7.97 5.84
CA ALA A 175 13.94 8.37 6.79
C ALA A 175 14.48 8.44 8.22
N ASP A 176 14.31 9.60 8.86
CA ASP A 176 14.68 9.80 10.25
C ASP A 176 13.56 9.32 11.20
N PRO A 177 13.86 8.50 12.22
CA PRO A 177 12.86 8.00 13.15
C PRO A 177 12.13 9.08 13.96
N ASP A 178 12.79 10.18 14.32
CA ASP A 178 12.20 11.28 15.09
C ASP A 178 11.24 12.07 14.20
N GLU A 179 11.66 12.41 12.98
CA GLU A 179 10.79 13.08 11.99
C GLU A 179 9.54 12.26 11.66
N VAL A 180 9.70 10.94 11.47
CA VAL A 180 8.55 10.05 11.21
C VAL A 180 7.62 10.01 12.42
N ALA A 181 8.16 10.04 13.64
CA ALA A 181 7.35 10.03 14.85
C ALA A 181 6.56 11.34 15.01
N GLU A 182 7.17 12.50 14.73
CA GLU A 182 6.49 13.80 14.71
C GLU A 182 5.43 13.89 13.61
N PHE A 183 5.71 13.33 12.44
CA PHE A 183 4.73 13.20 11.37
C PHE A 183 3.54 12.34 11.80
N PHE A 184 3.77 11.20 12.46
CA PHE A 184 2.69 10.35 12.95
C PHE A 184 1.83 11.04 14.02
N ASP A 185 2.42 11.89 14.87
CA ASP A 185 1.65 12.74 15.79
C ASP A 185 0.78 13.73 15.03
N THR A 186 1.34 14.36 14.01
CA THR A 186 0.60 15.28 13.14
C THR A 186 -0.57 14.57 12.47
N ALA A 187 -0.33 13.39 11.89
CA ALA A 187 -1.36 12.57 11.27
C ALA A 187 -2.48 12.20 12.27
N MET A 188 -2.15 11.83 13.51
CA MET A 188 -3.16 11.58 14.55
C MET A 188 -3.94 12.84 14.94
N ARG A 189 -3.29 14.02 14.99
CA ARG A 189 -3.97 15.30 15.25
C ARG A 189 -4.96 15.69 14.15
N LEU A 190 -4.73 15.26 12.91
CA LEU A 190 -5.70 15.41 11.81
C LEU A 190 -6.95 14.54 12.00
N GLY A 191 -6.98 13.66 13.02
CA GLY A 191 -8.12 12.84 13.40
C GLY A 191 -8.45 11.71 12.44
N ILE A 192 -7.45 11.24 11.68
CA ILE A 192 -7.54 10.03 10.86
C ILE A 192 -7.74 8.78 11.75
N GLU A 193 -8.31 7.73 11.19
CA GLU A 193 -8.56 6.48 11.92
C GLU A 193 -7.28 5.66 12.12
N GLY A 194 -6.34 5.74 11.17
CA GLY A 194 -5.06 5.07 11.30
C GLY A 194 -4.08 5.28 10.15
N ILE A 195 -2.86 4.82 10.38
CA ILE A 195 -1.72 4.91 9.47
C ILE A 195 -1.39 3.50 8.95
N THR A 196 -1.47 3.31 7.65
CA THR A 196 -0.86 2.17 6.96
C THR A 196 0.57 2.57 6.62
N VAL A 197 1.56 2.09 7.37
CA VAL A 197 2.99 2.36 7.12
C VAL A 197 3.70 1.14 6.53
N SER A 198 4.52 1.32 5.52
CA SER A 198 5.32 0.26 4.90
C SER A 198 6.70 0.76 4.51
N PRO A 199 7.76 -0.06 4.56
CA PRO A 199 9.00 0.30 3.87
C PRO A 199 8.75 0.35 2.36
N GLY A 200 9.44 1.26 1.67
CA GLY A 200 9.45 1.33 0.21
C GLY A 200 10.04 0.05 -0.39
N TYR A 201 9.39 -0.45 -1.46
CA TYR A 201 9.86 -1.59 -2.23
C TYR A 201 10.55 -1.12 -3.51
N SER A 202 11.71 -1.69 -3.84
CA SER A 202 12.43 -1.37 -5.07
C SER A 202 11.74 -1.96 -6.30
N TYR A 203 10.84 -1.20 -6.91
CA TYR A 203 10.33 -1.54 -8.24
C TYR A 203 11.47 -1.46 -9.26
N THR A 204 11.58 -2.45 -10.15
CA THR A 204 12.52 -2.42 -11.27
C THR A 204 12.38 -1.15 -12.11
N HIS A 205 11.14 -0.70 -12.30
CA HIS A 205 10.78 0.50 -13.06
C HIS A 205 10.77 1.79 -12.22
N ALA A 206 11.20 1.76 -10.95
CA ALA A 206 11.30 3.00 -10.17
C ALA A 206 12.43 3.89 -10.74
N PRO A 207 12.17 5.20 -10.96
CA PRO A 207 13.18 6.14 -11.48
C PRO A 207 14.46 6.23 -10.63
N ARG A 208 14.36 5.98 -9.31
CA ARG A 208 15.50 5.92 -8.39
C ARG A 208 15.57 4.57 -7.67
N GLN A 209 16.74 3.92 -7.69
CA GLN A 209 16.99 2.63 -7.04
C GLN A 209 17.73 2.76 -5.69
N ASP A 210 18.40 3.88 -5.44
CA ASP A 210 19.19 4.18 -4.24
C ASP A 210 18.34 4.58 -3.01
N VAL A 211 17.04 4.77 -3.23
CA VAL A 211 16.07 5.21 -2.20
C VAL A 211 15.48 4.07 -1.37
N PHE A 212 15.87 2.82 -1.57
CA PHE A 212 15.24 1.68 -0.90
C PHE A 212 16.06 1.13 0.28
N LEU A 213 15.37 0.76 1.36
CA LEU A 213 15.98 0.23 2.57
C LEU A 213 16.20 -1.29 2.45
N GLY A 214 17.42 -1.75 2.75
CA GLY A 214 17.66 -3.17 2.98
C GLY A 214 16.93 -3.68 4.24
N ARG A 215 16.56 -4.97 4.29
CA ARG A 215 15.73 -5.53 5.40
C ARG A 215 16.24 -5.19 6.79
N SER A 216 17.54 -5.32 7.01
CA SER A 216 18.16 -5.04 8.32
C SER A 216 18.06 -3.56 8.71
N ALA A 217 18.19 -2.65 7.74
CA ALA A 217 18.01 -1.22 7.97
C ALA A 217 16.53 -0.91 8.28
N SER A 218 15.59 -1.47 7.50
CA SER A 218 14.14 -1.36 7.75
C SER A 218 13.77 -1.82 9.15
N LYS A 219 14.24 -2.99 9.59
CA LYS A 219 13.98 -3.52 10.94
C LYS A 219 14.45 -2.58 12.05
N ARG A 220 15.63 -1.98 11.89
CA ARG A 220 16.17 -1.00 12.85
C ARG A 220 15.35 0.28 12.87
N LEU A 221 15.04 0.82 11.70
CA LEU A 221 14.20 2.01 11.55
C LEU A 221 12.84 1.83 12.25
N PHE A 222 12.12 0.75 11.95
CA PHE A 222 10.82 0.49 12.57
C PHE A 222 10.91 0.28 14.09
N ARG A 223 11.97 -0.36 14.60
CA ARG A 223 12.19 -0.44 16.05
C ARG A 223 12.35 0.92 16.70
N GLU A 224 13.08 1.82 16.05
CA GLU A 224 13.35 3.17 16.52
C GLU A 224 12.07 4.02 16.52
N ILE A 225 11.28 3.95 15.44
CA ILE A 225 9.95 4.57 15.33
C ILE A 225 9.01 4.02 16.41
N PHE A 226 8.91 2.70 16.57
CA PHE A 226 8.03 2.11 17.57
C PHE A 226 8.48 2.39 19.02
N ARG A 227 9.77 2.64 19.27
CA ARG A 227 10.26 3.08 20.59
C ARG A 227 9.71 4.47 20.93
N ARG A 228 9.79 5.40 19.97
CA ARG A 228 9.17 6.74 20.10
C ARG A 228 7.66 6.60 20.31
N GLY A 229 6.99 5.80 19.50
CA GLY A 229 5.55 5.56 19.65
C GLY A 229 5.16 4.99 21.02
N ARG A 230 5.99 4.11 21.60
CA ARG A 230 5.76 3.53 22.94
C ARG A 230 6.00 4.52 24.08
N ALA A 231 6.90 5.47 23.91
CA ALA A 231 7.22 6.49 24.91
C ALA A 231 6.06 7.47 25.13
N ARG A 232 5.13 7.58 24.17
CA ARG A 232 3.92 8.41 24.28
C ARG A 232 2.95 7.88 25.34
N ALA A 233 2.17 8.80 25.92
CA ALA A 233 1.11 8.46 26.86
C ALA A 233 0.09 7.51 26.19
N ARG A 234 -0.58 6.65 26.97
CA ARG A 234 -1.44 5.59 26.42
C ARG A 234 -2.54 6.12 25.47
N GLY A 235 -3.07 7.32 25.73
CA GLY A 235 -4.09 7.98 24.90
C GLY A 235 -3.54 8.68 23.65
N GLU A 236 -2.23 8.87 23.56
CA GLU A 236 -1.53 9.55 22.45
C GLU A 236 -0.82 8.56 21.53
N ARG A 237 -0.97 7.26 21.77
CA ARG A 237 -0.37 6.23 20.92
C ARG A 237 -1.03 6.21 19.56
N TRP A 238 -0.20 6.08 18.53
CA TRP A 238 -0.65 6.04 17.15
C TRP A 238 -1.56 4.84 16.87
N SER A 239 -2.63 5.08 16.13
CA SER A 239 -3.42 4.01 15.55
C SER A 239 -2.79 3.58 14.23
N LEU A 240 -2.19 2.39 14.22
CA LEU A 240 -1.66 1.78 12.99
C LEU A 240 -2.71 0.85 12.39
N ASN A 241 -2.89 0.92 11.07
CA ASN A 241 -3.83 0.11 10.31
C ASN A 241 -3.16 -1.19 9.84
N HIS A 242 -2.65 -1.97 10.80
CA HIS A 242 -1.88 -3.19 10.58
C HIS A 242 -2.22 -4.26 11.62
N SER A 243 -1.98 -5.52 11.29
CA SER A 243 -2.01 -6.60 12.26
C SER A 243 -0.84 -6.47 13.25
N GLY A 244 -1.05 -6.84 14.51
CA GLY A 244 0.00 -6.76 15.53
C GLY A 244 1.23 -7.60 15.16
N LEU A 245 1.03 -8.78 14.57
CA LEU A 245 2.14 -9.65 14.16
C LEU A 245 2.92 -9.11 12.96
N PHE A 246 2.30 -8.33 12.07
CA PHE A 246 3.05 -7.62 11.05
C PHE A 246 3.91 -6.50 11.64
N LEU A 247 3.39 -5.75 12.60
CA LEU A 247 4.22 -4.77 13.31
C LEU A 247 5.39 -5.44 14.04
N ASP A 248 5.20 -6.66 14.54
CA ASP A 248 6.27 -7.46 15.14
C ASP A 248 7.28 -8.00 14.11
N PHE A 249 6.81 -8.31 12.89
CA PHE A 249 7.65 -8.60 11.73
C PHE A 249 8.49 -7.39 11.31
N LEU A 250 7.88 -6.21 11.19
CA LEU A 250 8.58 -4.96 10.89
C LEU A 250 9.62 -4.63 11.96
N ALA A 251 9.36 -4.95 13.23
CA ALA A 251 10.33 -4.83 14.32
C ALA A 251 11.43 -5.91 14.33
N GLY A 252 11.44 -6.82 13.34
CA GLY A 252 12.46 -7.84 13.15
C GLY A 252 12.32 -9.08 14.03
N ASN A 253 11.16 -9.33 14.63
CA ASN A 253 10.97 -10.47 15.53
C ASN A 253 10.40 -11.71 14.85
N GLN A 254 9.97 -11.60 13.59
CA GLN A 254 9.35 -12.68 12.83
C GLN A 254 10.12 -12.93 11.52
N PRO A 255 10.49 -14.17 11.20
CA PRO A 255 11.11 -14.53 9.93
C PRO A 255 10.04 -14.97 8.91
N TYR A 256 9.07 -14.11 8.63
CA TYR A 256 7.98 -14.47 7.72
C TYR A 256 8.44 -14.58 6.27
N GLN A 257 7.83 -15.54 5.55
CA GLN A 257 7.81 -15.58 4.10
C GLN A 257 6.54 -14.87 3.60
N CYS A 258 6.59 -14.24 2.43
CA CYS A 258 5.42 -13.57 1.86
C CYS A 258 4.35 -14.58 1.39
N THR A 259 3.10 -14.14 1.42
CA THR A 259 1.93 -14.85 0.87
C THR A 259 1.27 -13.95 -0.16
N PRO A 260 1.89 -13.73 -1.34
CA PRO A 260 1.41 -12.76 -2.33
C PRO A 260 0.01 -13.10 -2.85
N TRP A 261 -0.38 -14.37 -2.85
CA TRP A 261 -1.74 -14.82 -3.15
C TRP A 261 -2.81 -14.30 -2.16
N SER A 262 -2.42 -13.81 -0.98
CA SER A 262 -3.35 -13.17 -0.04
C SER A 262 -3.75 -11.76 -0.49
N ASN A 263 -3.01 -11.18 -1.44
CA ASN A 263 -3.24 -9.85 -1.99
C ASN A 263 -3.14 -9.84 -3.54
N PRO A 264 -3.99 -10.63 -4.24
CA PRO A 264 -3.99 -10.73 -5.70
C PRO A 264 -4.25 -9.35 -6.34
N THR A 265 -3.74 -9.16 -7.55
CA THR A 265 -3.88 -7.91 -8.29
C THR A 265 -4.64 -8.13 -9.60
N TYR A 266 -5.65 -7.30 -9.85
CA TYR A 266 -6.35 -7.22 -11.13
C TYR A 266 -6.19 -5.81 -11.69
N ASN A 267 -5.68 -5.69 -12.91
CA ASN A 267 -5.40 -4.40 -13.55
C ASN A 267 -5.93 -4.38 -15.00
N ILE A 268 -5.59 -3.34 -15.77
CA ILE A 268 -5.99 -3.17 -17.18
C ILE A 268 -5.49 -4.27 -18.15
N PHE A 269 -4.61 -5.17 -17.70
CA PHE A 269 -4.12 -6.34 -18.42
C PHE A 269 -4.70 -7.67 -17.88
N GLY A 270 -5.50 -7.63 -16.81
CA GLY A 270 -6.09 -8.81 -16.16
C GLY A 270 -5.45 -9.16 -14.82
N TRP A 271 -5.43 -10.46 -14.47
CA TRP A 271 -4.90 -10.95 -13.20
C TRP A 271 -3.36 -10.99 -13.21
N GLN A 272 -2.69 -10.05 -12.54
CA GLN A 272 -1.22 -9.94 -12.56
C GLN A 272 -0.55 -11.06 -11.76
N ARG A 273 0.48 -11.69 -12.34
CA ARG A 273 1.37 -12.62 -11.66
C ARG A 273 2.64 -11.93 -11.15
N PRO A 274 3.30 -12.50 -10.12
CA PRO A 274 2.68 -13.23 -9.03
C PRO A 274 1.98 -12.27 -8.05
N CYS A 275 2.35 -10.99 -8.04
CA CYS A 275 1.98 -10.06 -6.98
C CYS A 275 1.92 -8.63 -7.52
N TYR A 276 1.36 -7.73 -6.71
CA TYR A 276 1.20 -6.31 -6.99
C TYR A 276 2.48 -5.59 -7.46
N LEU A 277 3.64 -6.00 -6.94
CA LEU A 277 4.91 -5.29 -7.07
C LEU A 277 5.78 -5.75 -8.25
N LEU A 278 5.61 -6.99 -8.69
CA LEU A 278 6.34 -7.57 -9.81
C LEU A 278 5.43 -7.53 -11.03
N THR A 279 5.63 -6.56 -11.91
CA THR A 279 4.75 -6.28 -13.07
C THR A 279 5.06 -7.11 -14.30
N ASP A 280 6.24 -7.73 -14.36
CA ASP A 280 6.80 -8.27 -15.59
C ASP A 280 6.71 -9.80 -15.68
N GLU A 281 5.98 -10.45 -14.76
CA GLU A 281 5.84 -11.91 -14.66
C GLU A 281 4.58 -12.45 -15.38
N GLY A 282 3.91 -11.59 -16.13
CA GLY A 282 2.74 -11.93 -16.95
C GLY A 282 1.40 -11.88 -16.21
N HIS A 283 0.34 -12.31 -16.90
CA HIS A 283 -1.05 -12.22 -16.44
C HIS A 283 -1.78 -13.55 -16.62
N ALA A 284 -2.70 -13.85 -15.70
CA ALA A 284 -3.58 -15.01 -15.75
C ALA A 284 -4.93 -14.63 -16.37
N PRO A 285 -5.58 -15.55 -17.13
CA PRO A 285 -6.88 -15.31 -17.72
C PRO A 285 -8.03 -15.31 -16.70
N SER A 286 -7.81 -15.86 -15.50
CA SER A 286 -8.81 -15.95 -14.43
C SER A 286 -8.13 -15.95 -13.06
N PHE A 287 -8.90 -15.61 -12.03
CA PHE A 287 -8.47 -15.66 -10.64
C PHE A 287 -8.06 -17.07 -10.23
N ARG A 288 -8.80 -18.07 -10.73
CA ARG A 288 -8.48 -19.48 -10.50
C ARG A 288 -7.14 -19.86 -11.12
N SER A 289 -6.89 -19.48 -12.37
CA SER A 289 -5.59 -19.72 -13.04
C SER A 289 -4.46 -18.99 -12.31
N LEU A 290 -4.70 -17.77 -11.80
CA LEU A 290 -3.73 -17.07 -10.95
C LEU A 290 -3.37 -17.91 -9.72
N MET A 291 -4.37 -18.46 -9.02
CA MET A 291 -4.18 -19.21 -7.77
C MET A 291 -3.54 -20.59 -7.97
N ASP A 292 -3.98 -21.30 -9.01
CA ASP A 292 -3.65 -22.71 -9.23
C ASP A 292 -2.36 -22.88 -10.04
N GLU A 293 -2.13 -22.04 -11.05
CA GLU A 293 -1.05 -22.24 -12.04
C GLU A 293 0.20 -21.40 -11.75
N THR A 294 0.11 -20.37 -10.91
CA THR A 294 1.29 -19.59 -10.52
C THR A 294 2.21 -20.41 -9.61
N ASP A 295 3.49 -20.50 -9.97
CA ASP A 295 4.51 -21.15 -9.13
C ASP A 295 4.92 -20.24 -7.95
N TRP A 296 4.06 -20.21 -6.94
CA TRP A 296 4.25 -19.40 -5.74
C TRP A 296 5.56 -19.72 -4.97
N GLN A 297 6.15 -20.91 -5.15
CA GLN A 297 7.37 -21.29 -4.43
C GLN A 297 8.62 -20.63 -5.00
N ARG A 298 8.56 -20.11 -6.23
CA ARG A 298 9.65 -19.31 -6.81
C ARG A 298 9.79 -17.92 -6.21
N TYR A 299 8.77 -17.43 -5.51
CA TYR A 299 8.74 -16.05 -5.03
C TYR A 299 8.89 -15.94 -3.52
N GLY A 300 9.34 -14.77 -3.09
CA GLY A 300 9.56 -14.43 -1.70
C GLY A 300 11.04 -14.30 -1.34
N VAL A 301 11.27 -13.81 -0.13
CA VAL A 301 12.62 -13.49 0.38
C VAL A 301 13.47 -14.75 0.36
N GLY A 302 14.69 -14.64 -0.18
CA GLY A 302 15.61 -15.75 -0.34
C GLY A 302 15.22 -16.75 -1.43
N ARG A 303 14.07 -16.61 -2.10
CA ARG A 303 13.66 -17.49 -3.21
C ARG A 303 13.80 -16.82 -4.57
N ASN A 304 13.55 -15.51 -4.62
CA ASN A 304 13.73 -14.68 -5.80
C ASN A 304 14.60 -13.47 -5.44
N PRO A 305 15.67 -13.16 -6.20
CA PRO A 305 16.56 -12.03 -5.91
C PRO A 305 15.84 -10.68 -5.86
N ARG A 306 14.78 -10.48 -6.66
CA ARG A 306 13.96 -9.25 -6.63
C ARG A 306 13.15 -9.11 -5.33
N CYS A 307 12.92 -10.20 -4.61
CA CYS A 307 12.18 -10.21 -3.35
C CYS A 307 13.04 -10.01 -2.10
N ASP A 308 14.38 -10.05 -2.21
CA ASP A 308 15.28 -10.12 -1.05
C ASP A 308 15.14 -8.98 -0.05
N ASN A 309 14.81 -7.78 -0.52
CA ASN A 309 14.62 -6.61 0.35
C ASN A 309 13.16 -6.33 0.70
N CYS A 310 12.22 -7.13 0.20
CA CYS A 310 10.80 -6.87 0.37
C CYS A 310 10.35 -7.05 1.82
N MET A 311 9.73 -6.02 2.39
CA MET A 311 9.00 -6.07 3.66
C MET A 311 7.61 -5.39 3.53
N ALA A 312 7.11 -5.29 2.29
CA ALA A 312 5.90 -4.56 1.97
C ALA A 312 4.66 -5.25 2.55
N HIS A 313 3.78 -4.47 3.18
CA HIS A 313 2.55 -4.98 3.81
C HIS A 313 1.72 -5.86 2.85
N CYS A 314 1.60 -5.50 1.56
CA CYS A 314 0.85 -6.28 0.58
C CYS A 314 1.35 -7.73 0.41
N GLY A 315 2.61 -8.02 0.70
CA GLY A 315 3.17 -9.37 0.65
C GLY A 315 3.15 -10.13 1.98
N PHE A 316 3.20 -9.44 3.13
CA PHE A 316 3.44 -10.07 4.43
C PHE A 316 2.24 -10.02 5.39
N GLU A 317 1.23 -9.19 5.12
CA GLU A 317 0.08 -9.06 6.02
C GLU A 317 -0.74 -10.34 6.09
N GLY A 318 -0.93 -11.01 4.95
CA GLY A 318 -1.58 -12.32 4.93
C GLY A 318 -0.86 -13.35 5.77
N THR A 319 0.47 -13.36 5.73
CA THR A 319 1.29 -14.28 6.54
C THR A 319 1.14 -13.98 8.03
N ALA A 320 1.19 -12.69 8.40
CA ALA A 320 1.01 -12.27 9.79
C ALA A 320 -0.39 -12.60 10.33
N VAL A 321 -1.42 -12.43 9.51
CA VAL A 321 -2.80 -12.80 9.84
C VAL A 321 -2.94 -14.32 9.97
N ASP A 322 -2.39 -15.10 9.05
CA ASP A 322 -2.38 -16.56 9.14
C ASP A 322 -1.70 -17.06 10.42
N ASP A 323 -0.56 -16.46 10.76
CA ASP A 323 0.20 -16.75 11.97
C ASP A 323 -0.58 -16.39 13.24
N ALA A 324 -1.39 -15.32 13.20
CA ALA A 324 -2.23 -14.93 14.33
C ALA A 324 -3.32 -15.97 14.64
N PHE A 325 -3.88 -16.60 13.59
CA PHE A 325 -4.83 -17.70 13.74
C PHE A 325 -4.17 -19.00 14.16
N ALA A 326 -2.97 -19.29 13.67
CA ALA A 326 -2.22 -20.48 14.06
C ALA A 326 -1.69 -20.39 15.51
N HIS A 327 -1.34 -19.18 15.95
CA HIS A 327 -0.72 -18.93 17.26
C HIS A 327 -1.45 -17.81 18.04
N PRO A 328 -2.68 -18.06 18.54
CA PRO A 328 -3.52 -17.03 19.15
C PRO A 328 -2.91 -16.42 20.42
N LEU A 329 -2.19 -17.20 21.24
CA LEU A 329 -1.50 -16.68 22.44
C LEU A 329 -0.35 -15.72 22.07
N LYS A 330 0.36 -16.01 20.97
CA LYS A 330 1.40 -15.13 20.42
C LYS A 330 0.79 -13.83 19.93
N ALA A 331 -0.30 -13.90 19.16
CA ALA A 331 -1.03 -12.73 18.69
C ALA A 331 -1.57 -11.88 19.85
N LEU A 332 -2.17 -12.50 20.86
CA LEU A 332 -2.68 -11.82 22.05
C LEU A 332 -1.55 -11.10 22.81
N LYS A 333 -0.40 -11.75 23.00
CA LYS A 333 0.76 -11.14 23.66
C LYS A 333 1.23 -9.89 22.93
N VAL A 334 1.32 -9.94 21.60
CA VAL A 334 1.73 -8.79 20.77
C VAL A 334 0.66 -7.71 20.76
N ALA A 335 -0.63 -8.05 20.71
CA ALA A 335 -1.73 -7.08 20.80
C ALA A 335 -1.72 -6.31 22.13
N LEU A 336 -1.40 -6.99 23.24
CA LEU A 336 -1.37 -6.37 24.57
C LEU A 336 -0.09 -5.57 24.83
N ARG A 337 1.08 -6.06 24.41
CA ARG A 337 2.39 -5.49 24.76
C ARG A 337 3.05 -4.71 23.62
N GLY A 338 2.49 -4.77 22.42
CA GLY A 338 3.14 -4.34 21.19
C GLY A 338 4.32 -5.24 20.79
N PRO A 339 5.01 -4.90 19.68
CA PRO A 339 6.15 -5.67 19.19
C PRO A 339 7.34 -5.61 20.15
N ARG A 340 8.26 -6.58 20.09
CA ARG A 340 9.49 -6.54 20.90
C ARG A 340 10.55 -5.61 20.29
N LEU A 341 11.00 -4.61 21.05
CA LEU A 341 11.88 -3.54 20.54
C LEU A 341 13.36 -3.65 20.98
N THR A 342 13.70 -4.65 21.80
CA THR A 342 15.05 -4.88 22.32
C THR A 342 15.48 -6.33 22.14
N GLY A 343 16.78 -6.60 22.26
CA GLY A 343 17.35 -7.94 22.11
C GLY A 343 17.50 -8.41 20.65
N PRO A 344 17.95 -9.66 20.44
CA PRO A 344 18.29 -10.19 19.13
C PRO A 344 17.07 -10.31 18.22
N MET A 345 17.23 -9.94 16.95
CA MET A 345 16.23 -10.11 15.90
C MET A 345 16.16 -11.57 15.43
N ALA A 346 15.04 -11.97 14.82
CA ALA A 346 14.95 -13.25 14.15
C ALA A 346 15.95 -13.32 12.98
N PRO A 347 16.57 -14.48 12.72
CA PRO A 347 17.45 -14.66 11.58
C PRO A 347 16.67 -14.42 10.28
N ASP A 348 17.36 -13.92 9.25
CA ASP A 348 16.77 -13.85 7.92
C ASP A 348 16.59 -15.25 7.33
N LEU A 349 15.65 -15.35 6.39
CA LEU A 349 15.39 -16.60 5.67
C LEU A 349 16.60 -17.00 4.81
N PRO A 350 16.84 -18.30 4.60
CA PRO A 350 17.96 -18.76 3.78
C PRO A 350 17.79 -18.29 2.32
N VAL A 351 18.93 -17.97 1.69
CA VAL A 351 19.00 -17.67 0.26
C VAL A 351 19.10 -18.99 -0.52
N LEU A 352 18.21 -19.18 -1.48
CA LEU A 352 17.99 -20.40 -2.27
C LEU A 352 18.16 -20.15 -3.77
N HIS A 353 18.58 -18.95 -4.18
CA HIS A 353 18.86 -18.59 -5.57
C HIS A 353 20.34 -18.25 -5.77
N ASP A 354 20.78 -18.26 -7.02
CA ASP A 354 22.16 -17.96 -7.45
C ASP A 354 22.46 -16.46 -7.62
N GLY A 355 21.42 -15.61 -7.69
CA GLY A 355 21.54 -14.15 -7.68
C GLY A 355 21.68 -13.48 -9.05
N ALA A 356 21.44 -14.20 -10.15
CA ALA A 356 21.65 -13.70 -11.52
C ALA A 356 20.69 -12.58 -11.98
N ASP A 357 19.54 -12.38 -11.33
CA ASP A 357 18.48 -11.45 -11.76
C ASP A 357 18.22 -10.34 -10.73
N ARG A 358 19.22 -9.48 -10.47
CA ARG A 358 19.02 -8.21 -9.75
C ARG A 358 18.57 -7.14 -10.74
N GLY A 359 17.37 -7.29 -11.30
CA GLY A 359 16.81 -6.40 -12.33
C GLY A 359 16.63 -4.95 -11.83
N GLY A 360 17.69 -4.14 -11.90
CA GLY A 360 17.65 -2.70 -11.73
C GLY A 360 18.36 -2.04 -12.90
N VAL A 361 17.60 -1.46 -13.83
CA VAL A 361 18.17 -0.54 -14.82
C VAL A 361 18.44 0.77 -14.08
N ALA A 362 19.71 1.14 -13.94
CA ALA A 362 20.08 2.44 -13.36
C ALA A 362 19.71 3.54 -14.36
N VAL A 363 18.64 4.30 -14.09
CA VAL A 363 18.36 5.54 -14.82
C VAL A 363 19.19 6.67 -14.18
N PRO A 364 20.18 7.25 -14.88
CA PRO A 364 21.01 8.30 -14.31
C PRO A 364 20.19 9.57 -14.04
N VAL A 365 20.46 10.18 -12.87
CA VAL A 365 19.78 11.36 -12.29
C VAL A 365 19.65 12.55 -13.25
N THR A 366 20.51 12.64 -14.26
CA THR A 366 20.48 13.70 -15.28
C THR A 366 19.26 13.64 -16.21
N ALA A 367 18.51 12.53 -16.24
CA ALA A 367 17.34 12.36 -17.09
C ALA A 367 16.01 12.86 -16.46
N ILE A 368 15.97 13.09 -15.14
CA ILE A 368 14.78 13.59 -14.45
C ILE A 368 14.87 15.13 -14.39
N GLY A 369 14.47 15.78 -15.48
CA GLY A 369 14.35 17.24 -15.52
C GLY A 369 13.25 17.73 -14.60
N ARG A 370 13.57 18.69 -13.71
CA ARG A 370 12.56 19.50 -13.01
C ARG A 370 11.65 20.13 -14.06
N ALA A 371 10.35 19.83 -14.04
CA ALA A 371 9.39 20.65 -14.75
C ALA A 371 9.43 22.05 -14.12
N ARG A 372 10.18 22.98 -14.73
CA ARG A 372 10.10 24.38 -14.38
C ARG A 372 8.69 24.84 -14.73
N ALA A 373 7.99 25.40 -13.75
CA ALA A 373 6.81 26.21 -14.00
C ALA A 373 7.25 27.40 -14.87
N GLU A 374 6.97 27.34 -16.17
CA GLU A 374 7.03 28.53 -17.02
C GLU A 374 5.83 29.40 -16.64
N SER A 375 6.11 30.38 -15.80
CA SER A 375 5.24 31.52 -15.54
C SER A 375 5.07 32.35 -16.81
N ASP A 376 3.83 32.75 -17.06
CA ASP A 376 3.38 33.73 -18.06
C ASP A 376 4.38 34.87 -18.34
N GLY A 377 4.59 35.17 -19.62
CA GLY A 377 5.19 36.44 -20.02
C GLY A 377 5.69 36.51 -21.45
N ALA A 378 4.80 36.60 -22.44
CA ALA A 378 5.03 37.43 -23.64
C ALA A 378 3.78 37.51 -24.54
N ARG A 379 3.00 38.57 -24.34
CA ARG A 379 2.30 39.24 -25.44
C ARG A 379 3.33 40.04 -26.26
N ALA A 380 3.39 39.78 -27.56
CA ALA A 380 3.79 40.67 -28.69
C ALA A 380 4.17 39.72 -29.84
N GLY A 381 3.62 39.73 -31.05
CA GLY A 381 3.01 40.76 -31.86
C GLY A 381 3.57 40.60 -33.28
N LEU A 382 2.73 40.75 -34.31
CA LEU A 382 3.06 40.93 -35.73
C LEU A 382 3.68 39.69 -36.44
N ARG A 383 3.24 39.21 -37.59
CA ARG A 383 2.38 39.70 -38.69
C ARG A 383 1.82 38.48 -39.42
#